data_AF-A0A0Q6F4E5-F1
#
_entry.id   AF-A0A0Q6F4E5-F1
#
_cell.length_a   1.000
_cell.length_b   1.000
_cell.length_c   1.000
_cell.angle_alpha   90.00
_cell.angle_beta   90.00
_cell.angle_gamma   90.00
#
_symmetry.space_group_name_H-M   'P 1'
#
loop_
_entity.id
_entity.type
_entity.pdbx_description
1 polymer ?
#
loop_
_entity_poly.entity_id
_entity_poly.type
_entity_poly.pdbx_seq_one_letter_code
_entity_poly.pdbx_strand_id
1 'polypeptide(L)'
;MFRKTSIAALVAVSALSFAAPVMAQGIEIGRDGIRVVPQGQPQRIERVERRESVSSRQISERQAVRIARSEGVEDVDSITKTRSAYRIAGADRRGDDIRVDIDISSGEVLSVR
;
A
#
# COMPACT_ATOMS: atom_id res chain seq x y z
N MET A 1 -55.13 23.64 -51.55
CA MET A 1 -53.66 23.80 -51.60
C MET A 1 -53.07 23.39 -50.25
N PHE A 2 -52.48 22.20 -50.14
CA PHE A 2 -51.71 21.78 -48.98
C PHE A 2 -50.34 21.31 -49.46
N ARG A 3 -49.30 21.90 -48.88
CA ARG A 3 -47.92 21.92 -49.40
C ARG A 3 -47.17 20.62 -49.06
N LYS A 4 -46.49 20.08 -50.07
CA LYS A 4 -45.59 18.93 -49.99
C LYS A 4 -44.27 19.33 -49.30
N THR A 5 -44.10 19.01 -48.02
CA THR A 5 -42.79 19.05 -47.36
C THR A 5 -42.68 17.95 -46.31
N SER A 6 -42.53 16.70 -46.75
CA SER A 6 -42.30 15.58 -45.82
C SER A 6 -41.49 14.44 -46.46
N ILE A 7 -40.48 14.76 -47.28
CA ILE A 7 -39.57 13.74 -47.88
C ILE A 7 -38.10 14.00 -47.52
N ALA A 8 -37.78 15.09 -46.82
CA ALA A 8 -36.41 15.39 -46.39
C ALA A 8 -36.01 14.77 -45.03
N ALA A 9 -36.91 14.03 -44.37
CA ALA A 9 -36.67 13.53 -43.01
C ALA A 9 -36.13 12.09 -42.95
N LEU A 10 -36.02 11.38 -44.08
CA LEU A 10 -35.73 9.93 -44.10
C LEU A 10 -34.29 9.56 -44.52
N VAL A 11 -33.46 10.54 -44.89
CA VAL A 11 -32.05 10.29 -45.29
C VAL A 11 -31.05 10.62 -44.16
N ALA A 12 -31.48 11.27 -43.09
CA ALA A 12 -30.57 11.76 -42.04
C ALA A 12 -30.24 10.74 -40.93
N VAL A 13 -30.85 9.54 -40.93
CA VAL A 13 -30.75 8.60 -39.79
C VAL A 13 -29.71 7.48 -40.01
N SER A 14 -29.18 7.27 -41.21
CA SER A 14 -28.29 6.13 -41.51
C SER A 14 -26.79 6.36 -41.30
N ALA A 15 -26.37 7.47 -40.68
CA ALA A 15 -24.96 7.81 -40.48
C ALA A 15 -24.45 7.64 -39.04
N LEU A 16 -25.14 6.89 -38.19
CA LEU A 16 -24.60 6.44 -36.89
C LEU A 16 -23.65 5.26 -37.09
N SER A 17 -22.54 5.56 -37.77
CA SER A 17 -21.18 5.09 -37.50
C SER A 17 -21.10 3.94 -36.49
N PHE A 18 -21.03 2.71 -36.99
CA PHE A 18 -20.57 1.55 -36.23
C PHE A 18 -19.08 1.74 -35.89
N ALA A 19 -18.78 2.59 -34.91
CA ALA A 19 -17.49 2.59 -34.24
C ALA A 19 -17.45 1.34 -33.35
N ALA A 20 -17.25 0.17 -33.96
CA ALA A 20 -16.92 -1.01 -33.20
C ALA A 20 -15.61 -0.72 -32.45
N PRO A 21 -15.57 -0.83 -31.11
CA PRO A 21 -14.33 -0.68 -30.39
C PRO A 21 -13.40 -1.79 -30.86
N VAL A 22 -12.35 -1.43 -31.60
CA VAL A 22 -11.24 -2.34 -31.89
C VAL A 22 -10.51 -2.55 -30.58
N MET A 23 -10.85 -3.65 -29.90
CA MET A 23 -10.12 -4.14 -28.73
C MET A 23 -8.75 -4.64 -29.21
N ALA A 24 -7.77 -3.75 -29.30
CA ALA A 24 -6.39 -4.13 -29.60
C ALA A 24 -5.79 -4.83 -28.38
N GLN A 25 -5.78 -6.16 -28.41
CA GLN A 25 -5.10 -6.96 -27.39
C GLN A 25 -3.59 -6.83 -27.58
N GLY A 26 -2.91 -6.18 -26.63
CA GLY A 26 -1.46 -5.98 -26.68
C GLY A 26 -0.72 -7.32 -26.54
N ILE A 27 0.14 -7.62 -27.50
CA ILE A 27 1.07 -8.76 -27.44
C ILE A 27 2.45 -8.20 -27.14
N GLU A 28 3.08 -8.66 -26.06
CA GLU A 28 4.46 -8.34 -25.73
C GLU A 28 5.36 -9.50 -26.19
N ILE A 29 6.39 -9.19 -26.97
CA ILE A 29 7.36 -10.16 -27.48
C ILE A 29 8.70 -9.88 -26.79
N GLY A 30 9.09 -10.77 -25.88
CA GLY A 30 10.32 -10.66 -25.10
C GLY A 30 11.24 -11.87 -25.27
N ARG A 31 12.39 -11.84 -24.60
CA ARG A 31 13.39 -12.94 -24.62
C ARG A 31 12.80 -14.28 -24.13
N ASP A 32 11.78 -14.22 -23.27
CA ASP A 32 11.08 -15.38 -22.71
C ASP A 32 9.84 -15.80 -23.53
N GLY A 33 9.71 -15.32 -24.77
CA GLY A 33 8.62 -15.66 -25.69
C GLY A 33 7.50 -14.62 -25.79
N ILE A 34 6.36 -15.05 -26.33
CA ILE A 34 5.21 -14.20 -26.65
C ILE A 34 4.20 -14.25 -25.49
N ARG A 35 3.81 -13.08 -24.95
CA ARG A 35 2.81 -12.97 -23.88
C ARG A 35 1.65 -12.09 -24.32
N VAL A 36 0.44 -12.57 -24.05
CA VAL A 36 -0.81 -11.86 -24.29
C VAL A 36 -1.13 -11.04 -23.04
N VAL A 37 -1.13 -9.71 -23.13
CA VAL A 37 -1.38 -8.81 -22.00
C VAL A 37 -2.87 -8.43 -21.99
N PRO A 38 -3.67 -8.85 -20.99
CA PRO A 38 -5.06 -8.41 -20.88
C PRO A 38 -5.11 -6.93 -20.52
N GLN A 39 -5.68 -6.09 -21.39
CA GLN A 39 -6.04 -4.73 -21.02
C GLN A 39 -7.25 -4.81 -20.07
N GLY A 40 -7.02 -4.56 -18.78
CA GLY A 40 -8.10 -4.48 -17.79
C GLY A 40 -7.80 -5.01 -16.40
N GLN A 41 -6.59 -5.52 -16.12
CA GLN A 41 -6.23 -5.86 -14.75
C GLN A 41 -5.55 -4.65 -14.09
N PRO A 42 -6.16 -3.96 -13.12
CA PRO A 42 -5.40 -3.10 -12.24
C PRO A 42 -4.27 -3.95 -11.67
N GLN A 43 -3.06 -3.49 -11.95
CA GLN A 43 -1.83 -4.16 -11.59
C GLN A 43 -1.88 -4.54 -10.12
N ARG A 44 -1.71 -5.84 -9.87
CA ARG A 44 -1.03 -6.51 -8.76
C ARG A 44 -0.24 -5.62 -7.76
N ILE A 45 -0.87 -4.64 -7.14
CA ILE A 45 -0.32 -3.83 -6.04
C ILE A 45 -1.07 -4.16 -4.73
N GLU A 46 -2.28 -4.71 -4.81
CA GLU A 46 -3.16 -4.89 -3.65
C GLU A 46 -2.77 -6.02 -2.67
N ARG A 47 -1.83 -6.91 -3.02
CA ARG A 47 -1.51 -8.07 -2.16
C ARG A 47 -0.44 -7.79 -1.09
N VAL A 48 0.32 -6.70 -1.21
CA VAL A 48 1.33 -6.33 -0.19
C VAL A 48 0.72 -5.44 0.90
N GLU A 49 -0.20 -4.54 0.57
CA GLU A 49 -0.75 -3.57 1.53
C GLU A 49 -1.70 -4.19 2.57
N ARG A 50 -2.38 -5.31 2.26
CA ARG A 50 -3.40 -5.87 3.17
C ARG A 50 -2.83 -6.59 4.40
N ARG A 51 -1.53 -6.92 4.42
CA ARG A 51 -0.86 -7.41 5.65
C ARG A 51 -0.36 -6.29 6.55
N GLU A 52 -0.13 -5.10 6.00
CA GLU A 52 0.29 -3.93 6.77
C GLU A 52 -0.89 -3.20 7.43
N SER A 53 -2.10 -3.30 6.87
CA SER A 53 -3.27 -2.57 7.36
C SER A 53 -3.88 -3.09 8.68
N VAL A 54 -3.46 -4.27 9.16
CA VAL A 54 -3.76 -4.73 10.53
C VAL A 54 -2.65 -4.32 11.52
N SER A 55 -1.43 -4.07 11.02
CA SER A 55 -0.28 -3.58 11.79
C SER A 55 -0.21 -2.05 11.87
N SER A 56 -1.00 -1.32 11.09
CA SER A 56 -0.93 0.16 10.98
C SER A 56 -1.39 0.92 12.23
N ARG A 57 -1.95 0.22 13.24
CA ARG A 57 -2.30 0.82 14.55
C ARG A 57 -1.28 0.56 15.65
N GLN A 58 -0.28 -0.29 15.40
CA GLN A 58 0.76 -0.61 16.39
C GLN A 58 2.11 -0.16 15.87
N ILE A 59 2.97 0.31 16.77
CA ILE A 59 4.32 0.67 16.41
C ILE A 59 5.09 -0.58 15.97
N SER A 60 5.95 -0.41 14.97
CA SER A 60 6.86 -1.46 14.53
C SER A 60 7.99 -1.65 15.55
N GLU A 61 8.62 -2.82 15.55
CA GLU A 61 9.79 -3.09 16.38
C GLU A 61 10.92 -2.08 16.11
N ARG A 62 11.17 -1.77 14.82
CA ARG A 62 12.15 -0.75 14.42
C ARG A 62 11.82 0.63 15.00
N GLN A 63 10.53 0.98 15.04
CA GLN A 63 10.08 2.22 15.65
C GLN A 63 10.27 2.20 17.16
N ALA A 64 9.97 1.08 17.83
CA ALA A 64 10.26 0.90 19.25
C ALA A 64 11.76 1.06 19.56
N VAL A 65 12.64 0.45 18.76
CA VAL A 65 14.10 0.62 18.89
C VAL A 65 14.53 2.07 18.72
N ARG A 66 13.92 2.79 17.76
CA ARG A 66 14.22 4.21 17.57
C ARG A 66 13.82 5.03 18.78
N ILE A 67 12.64 4.78 19.35
CA ILE A 67 12.17 5.44 20.56
C ILE A 67 13.12 5.12 21.73
N ALA A 68 13.46 3.85 21.95
CA ALA A 68 14.41 3.46 23.00
C ALA A 68 15.79 4.12 22.84
N ARG A 69 16.29 4.26 21.61
CA ARG A 69 17.53 5.00 21.34
C ARG A 69 17.42 6.48 21.69
N SER A 70 16.26 7.10 21.47
CA SER A 70 15.99 8.47 21.93
C SER A 70 15.98 8.60 23.45
N GLU A 71 15.60 7.54 24.16
CA GLU A 71 15.56 7.49 25.64
C GLU A 71 16.90 7.11 26.29
N GLY A 72 17.93 6.81 25.51
CA GLY A 72 19.30 6.59 26.03
C GLY A 72 19.91 5.23 25.74
N VAL A 73 19.18 4.30 25.10
CA VAL A 73 19.75 3.01 24.69
C VAL A 73 20.77 3.22 23.56
N GLU A 74 22.02 2.81 23.76
CA GLU A 74 23.07 2.85 22.73
C GLU A 74 23.17 1.51 22.01
N ASP A 75 23.36 0.45 22.80
CA ASP A 75 23.43 -0.93 22.34
C ASP A 75 22.20 -1.70 22.81
N VAL A 76 21.59 -2.43 21.88
CA VAL A 76 20.36 -3.19 22.15
C VAL A 76 20.73 -4.66 22.32
N ASP A 77 20.48 -5.21 23.50
CA ASP A 77 20.75 -6.62 23.80
C ASP A 77 19.57 -7.51 23.47
N SER A 78 18.36 -7.06 23.84
CA SER A 78 17.15 -7.84 23.63
C SER A 78 15.91 -6.98 23.41
N ILE A 79 15.03 -7.50 22.57
CA ILE A 79 13.75 -6.91 22.25
C ILE A 79 12.68 -7.95 22.54
N THR A 80 11.77 -7.65 23.44
CA THR A 80 10.66 -8.53 23.80
C THR A 80 9.34 -7.83 23.50
N LYS A 81 8.53 -8.46 22.65
CA LYS A 81 7.17 -8.02 22.36
C LYS A 81 6.18 -8.67 23.31
N THR A 82 5.37 -7.86 23.98
CA THR A 82 4.21 -8.31 24.77
C THR A 82 2.91 -7.93 24.06
N ARG A 83 1.77 -8.23 24.70
CA ARG A 83 0.45 -7.84 24.18
C ARG A 83 0.23 -6.33 24.09
N SER A 84 0.88 -5.56 24.96
CA SER A 84 0.63 -4.12 25.14
C SER A 84 1.89 -3.27 25.03
N ALA A 85 3.07 -3.86 24.99
CA ALA A 85 4.32 -3.10 24.99
C ALA A 85 5.48 -3.83 24.30
N TYR A 86 6.42 -3.06 23.79
CA TYR A 86 7.79 -3.51 23.53
C TYR A 86 8.65 -3.22 24.76
N ARG A 87 9.40 -4.21 25.21
CA ARG A 87 10.44 -4.07 26.22
C ARG A 87 11.78 -4.20 25.54
N ILE A 88 12.60 -3.16 25.66
CA ILE A 88 13.93 -3.10 25.05
C ILE A 88 14.93 -2.99 26.18
N ALA A 89 15.83 -3.96 26.28
CA ALA A 89 16.94 -3.94 27.23
C ALA A 89 18.26 -3.80 26.46
N GLY A 90 19.21 -3.10 27.06
CA GLY A 90 20.49 -2.79 26.46
C GLY A 90 21.39 -2.03 27.41
N ALA A 91 22.43 -1.43 26.85
CA ALA A 91 23.36 -0.57 27.56
C ALA A 91 23.21 0.89 27.11
N ASP A 92 23.38 1.82 28.05
CA ASP A 92 23.44 3.25 27.77
C ASP A 92 24.86 3.66 27.32
N ARG A 93 25.09 4.98 27.18
CA ARG A 93 26.39 5.51 26.73
C ARG A 93 27.55 5.33 27.70
N ARG A 94 27.25 4.97 28.94
CA ARG A 94 28.22 4.70 30.00
C ARG A 94 28.48 3.20 30.14
N GLY A 95 27.73 2.38 29.40
CA GLY A 95 27.72 0.94 29.56
C GLY A 95 26.87 0.48 30.74
N ASP A 96 26.04 1.35 31.31
CA ASP A 96 25.12 0.99 32.39
C ASP A 96 23.87 0.31 31.77
N ASP A 97 23.36 -0.71 32.46
CA ASP A 97 22.14 -1.41 32.03
C ASP A 97 20.96 -0.43 31.98
N ILE A 98 20.21 -0.48 30.88
CA ILE A 98 19.00 0.31 30.68
C ILE A 98 17.89 -0.55 30.07
N ARG A 99 16.66 -0.28 30.49
CA ARG A 99 15.44 -0.90 29.98
C ARG A 99 14.37 0.13 29.73
N VAL A 100 13.83 0.09 28.51
CA VAL A 100 12.73 0.95 28.06
C VAL A 100 11.51 0.09 27.74
N ASP A 101 10.41 0.34 28.44
CA ASP A 101 9.10 -0.26 28.13
C ASP A 101 8.27 0.78 27.35
N ILE A 102 7.76 0.40 26.18
CA ILE A 102 7.12 1.28 25.22
C ILE A 102 5.75 0.72 24.85
N ASP A 103 4.69 1.53 24.95
CA ASP A 103 3.34 1.14 24.56
C ASP A 103 3.29 0.76 23.07
N ILE A 104 2.70 -0.41 22.80
CA ILE A 104 2.67 -0.98 21.45
C ILE A 104 1.75 -0.20 20.50
N SER A 105 0.75 0.51 21.01
CA SER A 105 -0.25 1.20 20.21
C SER A 105 0.12 2.66 19.94
N SER A 106 0.60 3.39 20.95
CA SER A 106 0.94 4.81 20.83
C SER A 106 2.43 5.06 20.59
N GLY A 107 3.30 4.16 21.03
CA GLY A 107 4.74 4.41 21.12
C GLY A 107 5.14 5.29 22.30
N GLU A 108 4.23 5.50 23.26
CA GLU A 108 4.53 6.19 24.51
C GLU A 108 5.51 5.39 25.37
N VAL A 109 6.47 6.08 25.99
CA VAL A 109 7.41 5.46 26.91
C VAL A 109 6.73 5.27 28.26
N LEU A 110 6.50 4.02 28.65
CA LEU A 110 5.84 3.65 29.89
C LEU A 110 6.80 3.68 31.09
N SER A 111 8.07 3.30 30.86
CA SER A 111 9.12 3.38 31.87
C SER A 111 10.51 3.32 31.27
N VAL A 112 11.45 4.01 31.91
CA VAL A 112 12.90 3.91 31.68
C VAL A 112 13.55 3.53 33.02
N ARG A 113 14.39 2.51 33.04
CA ARG A 113 15.03 1.97 34.24
C ARG A 113 16.44 1.50 33.97
#